data_AF-A0A8X7CVC1-F1
#
_entry.id   AF-A0A8X7CVC1-F1
#
_cell.length_a   1.000
_cell.length_b   1.000
_cell.length_c   1.000
_cell.angle_alpha   90.00
_cell.angle_beta   90.00
_cell.angle_gamma   90.00
#
_symmetry.space_group_name_H-M   'P 1'
#
loop_
_entity.id
_entity.type
_entity.pdbx_description
1 polymer ?
#
loop_
_entity_poly.entity_id
_entity_poly.type
_entity_poly.pdbx_seq_one_letter_code
_entity_poly.pdbx_strand_id
1 'polypeptide(L)' 'MSKSFNIAIKVDGNIERALKQLKKRIEREGVVRDMKRQVYFEPQTQKRRKRLMRAIKNNLIKAALND' A
#
# COMPACT_ATOMS: atom_id res chain seq x y z
N MET A 1 -2.78 -0.14 17.64
CA MET A 1 -1.31 -0.20 17.43
C MET A 1 -0.94 0.75 16.31
N SER A 2 0.03 1.62 16.55
CA SER A 2 0.68 2.40 15.48
C SER A 2 1.28 1.43 14.46
N LYS A 3 1.01 1.62 13.17
CA LYS A 3 1.69 0.83 12.13
C LYS A 3 3.13 1.36 12.01
N SER A 4 4.10 0.48 12.19
CA SER A 4 5.50 0.76 11.86
C SER A 4 5.75 0.50 10.38
N PHE A 5 6.26 1.50 9.65
CA PHE A 5 6.63 1.36 8.24
C PHE A 5 8.15 1.16 8.10
N ASN A 6 8.57 0.15 7.33
CA ASN A 6 9.99 -0.10 7.08
C ASN A 6 10.50 0.71 5.88
N ILE A 7 10.73 2.00 6.09
CA ILE A 7 11.16 2.93 5.02
C ILE A 7 12.61 3.41 5.15
N ALA A 8 13.34 2.98 6.18
CA ALA A 8 14.74 3.36 6.34
C ALA A 8 15.60 2.71 5.25
N ILE A 9 16.61 3.44 4.76
CA ILE A 9 17.63 2.93 3.84
C ILE A 9 19.00 3.36 4.33
N LYS A 10 20.03 2.55 4.03
CA LYS A 10 21.42 2.97 4.21
C LYS A 10 21.87 3.71 2.96
N VAL A 11 22.62 4.79 3.14
CA VAL A 11 23.22 5.55 2.04
C VAL A 11 24.71 5.20 2.00
N ASP A 12 25.15 4.56 0.92
CA ASP A 12 26.54 4.15 0.71
C ASP A 12 27.10 4.77 -0.59
N GLY A 13 27.67 5.98 -0.46
CA GLY A 13 28.32 6.70 -1.56
C GLY A 13 27.34 7.26 -2.59
N ASN A 14 26.65 6.41 -3.35
CA ASN A 14 25.73 6.85 -4.40
C ASN A 14 24.35 7.23 -3.84
N ILE A 15 24.20 8.52 -3.56
CA ILE A 15 22.98 9.14 -3.01
C ILE A 15 21.78 8.94 -3.96
N GLU A 16 21.95 9.06 -5.27
CA GLU A 16 20.84 8.96 -6.23
C GLU A 16 20.24 7.55 -6.24
N ARG A 17 21.10 6.52 -6.18
CA ARG A 17 20.65 5.13 -6.05
C ARG A 17 19.92 4.91 -4.73
N ALA A 18 20.41 5.51 -3.65
CA ALA A 18 19.76 5.45 -2.34
C ALA A 18 18.34 6.07 -2.42
N LEU A 19 18.18 7.27 -2.99
CA LEU A 19 16.88 7.90 -3.18
C LEU A 19 15.91 7.05 -4.02
N LYS A 20 16.38 6.40 -5.09
CA LYS A 20 15.57 5.46 -5.87
C LYS A 20 15.11 4.25 -5.04
N GLN A 21 15.96 3.72 -4.17
CA GLN A 21 15.59 2.64 -3.26
C GLN A 21 14.57 3.09 -2.21
N LEU A 22 14.74 4.29 -1.64
CA LEU A 22 13.80 4.86 -0.69
C LEU A 22 12.41 5.00 -1.31
N LYS A 23 12.32 5.58 -2.51
CA LYS A 23 11.06 5.70 -3.25
C LYS A 23 10.37 4.35 -3.40
N LYS A 24 11.11 3.32 -3.85
CA LYS A 24 10.58 1.95 -3.98
C LYS A 24 10.11 1.36 -2.65
N ARG A 25 10.82 1.59 -1.54
CA ARG A 25 10.38 1.13 -0.21
C ARG A 25 9.11 1.84 0.24
N ILE A 26 9.02 3.15 0.08
CA ILE A 26 7.82 3.95 0.40
C ILE A 26 6.60 3.45 -0.39
N GLU A 27 6.78 3.19 -1.69
CA GLU A 27 5.72 2.68 -2.57
C GLU A 27 5.27 1.27 -2.17
N ARG A 28 6.23 0.39 -1.85
CA ARG A 28 5.97 -1.00 -1.41
C ARG A 28 5.22 -1.07 -0.08
N GLU A 29 5.69 -0.31 0.92
CA GLU A 29 5.04 -0.19 2.23
C GLU A 29 3.68 0.50 2.09
N GLY A 30 3.49 1.32 1.04
CA GLY A 30 2.24 1.99 0.75
C GLY A 30 1.92 3.12 1.72
N VAL A 31 2.95 3.73 2.31
CA VAL A 31 2.82 4.78 3.35
C VAL A 31 1.92 5.91 2.88
N VAL A 32 2.17 6.44 1.68
CA VAL A 32 1.39 7.56 1.10
C VAL A 32 -0.08 7.17 0.91
N ARG A 33 -0.36 5.93 0.52
CA ARG A 33 -1.73 5.42 0.34
C ARG A 33 -2.46 5.33 1.67
N ASP A 34 -1.78 4.87 2.71
CA ASP A 34 -2.35 4.76 4.05
C ASP A 34 -2.57 6.15 4.66
N MET A 35 -1.63 7.09 4.51
CA MET A 35 -1.82 8.50 4.89
C MET A 35 -3.07 9.08 4.24
N LYS A 36 -3.22 8.93 2.91
CA LYS A 36 -4.40 9.42 2.16
C LYS A 36 -5.72 8.81 2.65
N ARG A 37 -5.71 7.55 3.09
CA ARG A 37 -6.90 6.87 3.65
C ARG A 37 -7.29 7.39 5.03
N GLN A 38 -6.35 7.98 5.76
CA GLN A 38 -6.58 8.49 7.12
C GLN A 38 -7.00 9.97 7.14
N VAL A 39 -6.90 10.69 6.02
CA VAL A 39 -7.27 12.12 5.94
C VAL A 39 -8.71 12.38 6.39
N TYR A 40 -9.62 11.46 6.09
CA TYR A 40 -11.04 11.58 6.44
C TYR A 40 -11.52 10.38 7.24
N PHE A 41 -12.51 10.62 8.11
CA PHE A 41 -13.20 9.52 8.78
C PHE A 41 -14.01 8.71 7.77
N GLU A 42 -13.78 7.40 7.75
CA GLU A 42 -14.56 6.45 6.97
C GLU A 42 -15.23 5.46 7.94
N PRO A 43 -16.57 5.36 7.93
CA PRO A 43 -17.30 4.44 8.80
C PRO A 43 -16.84 2.98 8.65
N GLN A 44 -16.87 2.23 9.75
CA GLN A 44 -16.42 0.83 9.78
C GLN A 44 -17.21 -0.07 8.82
N THR A 45 -18.51 0.20 8.67
CA THR A 45 -19.40 -0.51 7.73
C THR A 45 -18.96 -0.29 6.28
N GLN A 46 -18.64 0.95 5.91
CA GLN A 46 -18.14 1.29 4.58
C GLN A 46 -16.78 0.65 4.30
N LYS A 47 -15.86 0.66 5.29
CA LYS A 47 -14.57 -0.05 5.20
C LYS A 47 -14.75 -1.54 4.91
N ARG A 48 -15.65 -2.20 5.64
CA ARG A 48 -15.95 -3.64 5.48
C ARG A 48 -16.52 -3.94 4.10
N ARG A 49 -17.53 -3.19 3.65
CA ARG A 49 -18.15 -3.34 2.33
C ARG A 49 -17.12 -3.16 1.20
N LYS A 50 -16.27 -2.12 1.29
CA LYS A 50 -15.22 -1.84 0.30
C LYS A 50 -14.15 -2.94 0.27
N ARG A 51 -13.84 -3.58 1.41
CA ARG A 51 -12.92 -4.72 1.47
C ARG A 51 -13.51 -5.96 0.77
N LEU A 52 -14.78 -6.27 1.05
CA LEU A 52 -15.48 -7.41 0.43
C LEU A 52 -15.57 -7.25 -1.09
N MET A 53 -16.01 -6.09 -1.57
CA MET A 53 -16.14 -5.84 -3.01
C MET A 53 -14.81 -5.96 -3.77
N ARG A 54 -13.71 -5.48 -3.16
CA ARG A 54 -12.37 -5.68 -3.74
C ARG A 54 -11.97 -7.15 -3.80
N ALA A 55 -12.29 -7.94 -2.76
CA ALA A 55 -11.98 -9.36 -2.74
C ALA A 55 -12.74 -10.12 -3.83
N ILE A 56 -14.04 -9.85 -3.98
CA ILE A 56 -14.87 -10.42 -5.05
C ILE A 56 -14.30 -10.05 -6.43
N LYS A 57 -14.05 -8.76 -6.67
CA LYS A 57 -13.45 -8.29 -7.94
C LYS A 57 -12.14 -9.00 -8.25
N ASN A 58 -11.24 -9.11 -7.27
CA ASN A 58 -9.95 -9.77 -7.46
C ASN A 58 -10.11 -11.27 -7.77
N ASN A 59 -11.11 -11.93 -7.19
CA ASN A 59 -11.37 -13.35 -7.46
C ASN A 59 -11.91 -13.56 -8.88
N LEU A 60 -12.83 -12.70 -9.32
CA LEU A 60 -13.36 -12.72 -10.69
C LEU A 60 -12.26 -12.51 -11.73
N ILE A 61 -11.37 -11.54 -11.51
CA ILE A 61 -10.23 -11.29 -12.41
C ILE A 61 -9.30 -12.51 -12.47
N LYS A 62 -9.05 -13.17 -11.33
CA LYS A 62 -8.22 -14.38 -11.30
C LYS A 62 -8.86 -15.53 -12.06
N ALA A 63 -10.16 -15.75 -11.88
CA ALA A 63 -10.89 -16.78 -12.62
C ALA A 63 -10.77 -16.55 -14.14
N ALA A 64 -11.05 -15.32 -14.60
CA ALA A 64 -10.95 -14.96 -16.01
C ALA A 64 -9.54 -15.00 -16.63
N LEU A 65 -8.48 -15.03 -15.80
CA LEU A 65 -7.10 -15.20 -16.28
C LEU A 65 -6.66 -16.68 -16.31
N ASN A 66 -7.40 -17.56 -15.65
CA ASN A 66 -7.11 -18.98 -15.55
C ASN A 66 -7.95 -19.83 -16.53
N ASP A 67 -8.91 -19.21 -17.22
CA ASP A 67 -9.66 -19.75 -18.36
C ASP A 67 -8.95 -19.40 -19.68
#